data_AF-A0A350MM28-F1
#
_entry.id   AF-A0A350MM28-F1
#
_cell.length_a   1.000
_cell.length_b   1.000
_cell.length_c   1.000
_cell.angle_alpha   90.00
_cell.angle_beta   90.00
_cell.angle_gamma   90.00
#
_symmetry.space_group_name_H-M   'P 1'
#
loop_
_entity.id
_entity.type
_entity.pdbx_description
1 polymer ?
#
loop_
_entity_poly.entity_id
_entity_poly.type
_entity_poly.pdbx_seq_one_letter_code
_entity_poly.pdbx_strand_id
1 'polypeptide(L)'
;MFYYGDLVVIKGASYPIPYPRDWRLGYGLSLTKQITPAWGVRGRVINGEYAGRRDVGIEYYSFSSDLFQTSIETTYDFTSFFRNKKEEYTTRLYGIAGIGLMNYKADLYEYPSEIFIRSVGDGEGSGING
;
A
#
# COMPACT_ATOMS: atom_id res chain seq x y z
N MET A 1 -0.53 -11.91 7.39
CA MET A 1 0.70 -11.56 6.65
C MET A 1 1.04 -10.15 7.04
N PHE A 2 2.13 -9.95 7.78
CA PHE A 2 2.60 -8.61 8.15
C PHE A 2 3.40 -8.07 6.97
N TYR A 3 3.00 -6.92 6.45
CA TYR A 3 3.72 -6.25 5.37
C TYR A 3 4.64 -5.20 5.97
N TYR A 4 5.93 -5.32 5.69
CA TYR A 4 6.94 -4.32 5.98
C TYR A 4 7.71 -4.08 4.69
N GLY A 5 7.81 -2.83 4.23
CA GLY A 5 8.49 -2.48 3.00
C GLY A 5 8.99 -1.04 3.06
N ASP A 6 10.28 -0.88 2.75
CA ASP A 6 11.00 0.39 2.70
C ASP A 6 11.22 0.80 1.23
N LEU A 7 11.04 2.08 0.91
CA LEU A 7 11.47 2.68 -0.35
C LEU A 7 12.72 3.51 -0.06
N VAL A 8 13.89 2.85 -0.11
CA VAL A 8 15.18 3.50 0.09
C VAL A 8 15.46 4.45 -1.08
N VAL A 9 15.56 5.76 -0.79
CA VAL A 9 16.08 6.75 -1.74
C VAL A 9 17.49 7.14 -1.33
N ILE A 10 18.47 6.78 -2.17
CA ILE A 10 19.84 7.26 -2.08
C ILE A 10 19.91 8.62 -2.79
N LYS A 11 20.16 9.71 -2.05
CA LYS A 11 20.65 10.98 -2.61
C LYS A 11 22.16 11.07 -2.30
N GLY A 12 23.01 11.07 -3.33
CA GLY A 12 24.43 11.43 -3.18
C GLY A 12 24.59 12.94 -2.90
N ALA A 13 25.69 13.46 -2.39
CA ALA A 13 26.92 12.88 -1.88
C ALA A 13 27.45 13.83 -0.79
N SER A 14 27.26 13.45 0.48
CA SER A 14 28.04 13.84 1.67
C SER A 14 27.14 13.52 2.88
N TYR A 15 27.41 12.37 3.51
CA TYR A 15 26.71 11.78 4.67
C TYR A 15 25.36 11.08 4.38
N PRO A 16 25.40 9.79 3.97
CA PRO A 16 24.21 8.96 3.85
C PRO A 16 23.89 8.38 5.23
N ILE A 17 23.32 9.21 6.11
CA ILE A 17 22.67 8.66 7.29
C ILE A 17 21.19 8.52 6.91
N PRO A 18 20.65 7.30 6.75
CA PRO A 18 19.22 7.14 6.55
C PRO A 18 18.52 7.78 7.75
N TYR A 19 17.98 8.97 7.57
CA TYR A 19 17.28 9.67 8.65
C TYR A 19 15.94 8.94 8.82
N PRO A 20 15.60 8.44 10.02
CA PRO A 20 14.56 7.42 10.22
C PRO A 20 13.14 7.98 10.22
N ARG A 21 12.80 8.92 9.32
CA ARG A 21 11.63 9.80 9.52
C ARG A 21 10.38 9.50 8.69
N ASP A 22 10.45 8.58 7.74
CA ASP A 22 9.28 8.18 6.94
C ASP A 22 8.88 6.72 7.21
N TRP A 23 9.27 6.18 8.38
CA TRP A 23 8.83 4.86 8.81
C TRP A 23 7.34 4.86 9.04
N ARG A 24 6.67 3.93 8.37
CA ARG A 24 5.24 3.77 8.49
C ARG A 24 4.88 2.35 8.75
N LEU A 25 3.87 2.22 9.60
CA LEU A 25 3.37 0.94 10.04
C LEU A 25 1.99 0.75 9.44
N GLY A 26 1.79 -0.43 8.90
CA GLY A 26 0.50 -0.90 8.46
C GLY A 26 0.34 -2.34 8.86
N TYR A 27 -0.87 -2.69 9.25
CA TYR A 27 -1.27 -4.06 9.51
C TYR A 27 -2.49 -4.40 8.68
N GLY A 28 -2.62 -5.66 8.35
CA GLY A 28 -3.73 -6.11 7.52
C GLY A 28 -4.05 -7.57 7.76
N LEU A 29 -5.32 -7.87 7.61
CA LEU A 29 -5.85 -9.23 7.64
C LEU A 29 -6.35 -9.58 6.24
N SER A 30 -5.98 -10.77 5.78
CA SER A 30 -6.47 -11.33 4.54
C SER A 30 -7.02 -12.72 4.82
N LEU A 31 -8.25 -12.97 4.39
CA LEU A 31 -8.89 -14.27 4.45
C LEU A 31 -9.14 -14.73 3.01
N THR A 32 -8.56 -15.87 2.66
CA THR A 32 -8.70 -16.45 1.31
C THR A 32 -9.42 -17.78 1.40
N LYS A 33 -10.46 -17.95 0.59
CA LYS A 33 -11.16 -19.22 0.42
C LYS A 33 -11.02 -19.67 -1.03
N GLN A 34 -10.43 -20.84 -1.22
CA GLN A 34 -10.34 -21.48 -2.52
C GLN A 34 -11.71 -22.06 -2.90
N ILE A 35 -12.21 -21.73 -4.09
CA ILE A 35 -13.49 -22.25 -4.61
C ILE A 35 -13.24 -23.42 -5.55
N THR A 36 -12.23 -23.30 -6.42
CA THR A 36 -11.80 -24.36 -7.34
C THR A 36 -10.28 -24.50 -7.33
N PRO A 37 -9.68 -25.53 -7.96
CA PRO A 37 -8.21 -25.67 -8.05
C PRO A 37 -7.49 -24.42 -8.58
N ALA A 38 -8.15 -23.63 -9.43
CA ALA A 38 -7.58 -22.42 -10.02
C ALA A 38 -8.14 -21.12 -9.42
N TRP A 39 -9.39 -21.09 -8.95
CA TRP A 39 -10.06 -19.86 -8.51
C TRP A 39 -10.24 -19.79 -6.99
N GLY A 40 -10.07 -18.60 -6.44
CA GLY A 40 -10.38 -18.29 -5.05
C GLY A 40 -11.07 -16.94 -4.88
N VAL A 41 -11.59 -16.71 -3.68
CA VAL A 41 -12.09 -15.41 -3.24
C VAL A 41 -11.29 -14.99 -2.01
N ARG A 42 -10.95 -13.71 -1.93
CA ARG A 42 -10.14 -13.11 -0.88
C ARG A 42 -10.83 -11.87 -0.35
N GLY A 43 -11.07 -11.84 0.95
CA GLY A 43 -11.43 -10.62 1.68
C GLY A 43 -10.19 -10.06 2.35
N ARG A 44 -9.97 -8.75 2.25
CA ARG A 44 -8.79 -8.09 2.80
C ARG A 44 -9.14 -6.76 3.47
N VAL A 45 -8.61 -6.57 4.67
CA VAL A 45 -8.68 -5.33 5.44
C VAL A 45 -7.26 -4.87 5.74
N ILE A 46 -6.96 -3.60 5.50
CA ILE A 46 -5.66 -2.98 5.72
C ILE A 46 -5.89 -1.68 6.49
N ASN A 47 -5.09 -1.45 7.52
CA ASN A 47 -5.01 -0.18 8.22
C ASN A 47 -3.55 0.21 8.38
N GLY A 48 -3.21 1.47 8.14
CA GLY A 48 -1.84 1.92 8.27
C GLY A 48 -1.64 3.33 7.75
N GLU A 49 -0.37 3.72 7.67
CA GLU A 49 0.00 5.09 7.33
C GLU A 49 0.84 5.12 6.02
N TYR A 50 0.72 6.19 5.21
CA TYR A 50 1.52 6.43 3.97
C TYR A 50 2.20 7.79 3.88
N ALA A 51 3.54 7.78 3.71
CA ALA A 51 4.40 8.95 3.60
C ALA A 51 4.87 9.06 2.18
N GLY A 52 5.12 10.28 1.77
CA GLY A 52 6.04 10.49 0.69
C GLY A 52 6.47 11.93 0.60
N ARG A 53 7.49 12.13 -0.23
CA ARG A 53 8.01 13.45 -0.56
C ARG A 53 7.95 13.63 -2.06
N ARG A 54 7.63 14.84 -2.49
CA ARG A 54 7.56 15.20 -3.90
C ARG A 54 8.27 16.52 -4.11
N ASP A 55 9.28 16.49 -4.98
CA ASP A 55 10.01 17.67 -5.41
C ASP A 55 9.32 18.23 -6.67
N VAL A 56 8.87 19.49 -6.64
CA VAL A 56 8.24 20.17 -7.79
C VAL A 56 9.01 21.46 -8.06
N GLY A 57 10.00 21.39 -8.96
CA GLY A 57 10.87 22.52 -9.26
C GLY A 57 11.77 22.88 -8.07
N ILE A 58 11.58 24.08 -7.51
CA ILE A 58 12.30 24.56 -6.31
C ILE A 58 11.54 24.28 -5.00
N GLU A 59 10.29 23.82 -5.08
CA GLU A 59 9.46 23.55 -3.93
C GLU A 59 9.55 22.07 -3.56
N TYR A 60 9.71 21.81 -2.27
CA TYR A 60 9.77 20.46 -1.73
C TYR A 60 8.53 20.24 -0.88
N TYR A 61 7.79 19.17 -1.15
CA TYR A 61 6.58 18.84 -0.42
C TYR A 61 6.74 17.50 0.29
N SER A 62 6.17 17.38 1.48
CA SER A 62 5.99 16.10 2.16
C SER A 62 4.52 15.87 2.44
N PHE A 63 4.03 14.66 2.24
CA PHE A 63 2.69 14.27 2.63
C PHE A 63 2.72 13.17 3.68
N SER A 64 1.73 13.24 4.58
CA SER A 64 1.39 12.21 5.52
C SER A 64 -0.04 11.76 5.33
N SER A 65 -0.36 10.52 5.69
CA SER A 65 -1.69 9.99 5.45
C SER A 65 -1.98 8.78 6.32
N ASP A 66 -3.17 8.75 6.88
CA ASP A 66 -3.77 7.59 7.53
C ASP A 66 -4.73 6.91 6.55
N LEU A 67 -4.69 5.58 6.50
CA LEU A 67 -5.43 4.76 5.56
C LEU A 67 -6.18 3.64 6.28
N PHE A 68 -7.45 3.48 5.91
CA PHE A 68 -8.20 2.26 6.12
C PHE A 68 -8.77 1.76 4.78
N GLN A 69 -8.49 0.50 4.44
CA GLN A 69 -8.96 -0.12 3.21
C GLN A 69 -9.63 -1.46 3.52
N THR A 70 -10.77 -1.70 2.88
CA THR A 70 -11.42 -3.02 2.83
C THR A 70 -11.67 -3.42 1.39
N SER A 71 -11.52 -4.69 1.05
CA SER A 71 -11.65 -5.18 -0.33
C SER A 71 -12.13 -6.61 -0.41
N ILE A 72 -12.87 -6.90 -1.49
CA ILE A 72 -13.28 -8.24 -1.90
C ILE A 72 -12.70 -8.49 -3.30
N GLU A 73 -11.96 -9.57 -3.42
CA GLU A 73 -11.14 -9.86 -4.58
C GLU A 73 -11.33 -11.31 -5.00
N THR A 74 -11.30 -11.55 -6.30
CA THR A 74 -11.17 -12.88 -6.89
C THR A 74 -9.70 -13.15 -7.20
N THR A 75 -9.25 -14.38 -6.96
CA THR A 75 -7.89 -14.82 -7.25
C THR A 75 -7.89 -15.93 -8.29
N TYR A 76 -6.88 -15.92 -9.16
CA TYR A 76 -6.64 -16.97 -10.15
C TYR A 76 -5.21 -17.49 -10.05
N ASP A 77 -5.03 -18.81 -9.94
CA ASP A 77 -3.73 -19.47 -9.87
C ASP A 77 -3.16 -19.75 -11.28
N PHE A 78 -2.18 -18.96 -11.69
CA PHE A 78 -1.48 -19.14 -12.97
C PHE A 78 -0.33 -20.14 -12.89
N THR A 79 -0.02 -20.67 -11.70
CA THR A 79 1.14 -21.58 -11.50
C THR A 79 1.06 -22.81 -12.40
N SER A 80 -0.16 -23.27 -12.70
CA SER A 80 -0.41 -24.43 -13.57
C SER A 80 -0.07 -24.21 -15.05
N PHE A 81 -0.01 -22.96 -15.54
CA PHE A 81 0.30 -22.69 -16.96
C PHE A 81 1.77 -22.86 -17.29
N PHE A 82 2.66 -22.63 -16.32
CA PHE A 82 4.09 -22.59 -16.57
C PHE A 82 4.85 -23.76 -15.94
N ARG A 83 4.17 -24.65 -15.19
CA ARG A 83 4.85 -25.68 -14.37
C ARG A 83 4.13 -27.03 -14.37
N ASN A 84 4.90 -28.11 -14.53
CA ASN A 84 4.42 -29.49 -14.70
C ASN A 84 3.96 -30.15 -13.39
N LYS A 85 2.76 -30.73 -13.43
CA LYS A 85 1.83 -31.25 -12.37
C LYS A 85 2.35 -32.10 -11.18
N LYS A 86 3.64 -32.34 -10.97
CA LYS A 86 4.10 -33.43 -10.07
C LYS A 86 4.81 -33.06 -8.77
N GLU A 87 4.97 -31.78 -8.41
CA GLU A 87 5.66 -31.42 -7.16
C GLU A 87 4.77 -30.55 -6.26
N GLU A 88 4.84 -30.76 -4.94
CA GLU A 88 4.29 -29.80 -3.98
C GLU A 88 5.15 -28.54 -4.02
N TYR A 89 4.58 -27.44 -4.49
CA TYR A 89 5.37 -26.23 -4.80
C TYR A 89 5.40 -25.25 -3.64
N THR A 90 6.60 -24.75 -3.34
CA THR A 90 6.85 -23.70 -2.34
C THR A 90 6.38 -22.31 -2.78
N THR A 91 6.23 -22.06 -4.09
CA THR A 91 5.88 -20.73 -4.64
C THR A 91 4.76 -20.82 -5.67
N ARG A 92 3.79 -19.91 -5.58
CA ARG A 92 2.62 -19.85 -6.45
C ARG A 92 2.44 -18.44 -7.01
N LEU A 93 2.02 -18.35 -8.26
CA LEU A 93 1.72 -17.09 -8.95
C LEU A 93 0.21 -16.90 -9.04
N TYR A 94 -0.29 -15.82 -8.45
CA TYR A 94 -1.71 -15.48 -8.45
C TYR A 94 -1.98 -14.17 -9.17
N GLY A 95 -2.99 -14.17 -10.05
CA GLY A 95 -3.71 -12.96 -10.43
C GLY A 95 -4.75 -12.62 -9.38
N ILE A 96 -4.94 -11.33 -9.14
CA ILE A 96 -5.93 -10.82 -8.19
C ILE A 96 -6.66 -9.68 -8.88
N ALA A 97 -7.99 -9.72 -8.88
CA ALA A 97 -8.84 -8.64 -9.37
C ALA A 97 -10.04 -8.48 -8.42
N GLY A 98 -10.42 -7.26 -8.11
CA GLY A 98 -11.47 -7.02 -7.12
C GLY A 98 -11.86 -5.57 -6.99
N ILE A 99 -12.76 -5.33 -6.05
CA ILE A 99 -13.23 -4.00 -5.68
C ILE A 99 -12.94 -3.78 -4.20
N GLY A 100 -12.69 -2.52 -3.85
CA GLY A 100 -12.42 -2.14 -2.47
C GLY A 100 -12.88 -0.72 -2.18
N LEU A 101 -13.10 -0.49 -0.90
CA LEU A 101 -13.36 0.82 -0.33
C LEU A 101 -12.10 1.26 0.40
N MET A 102 -11.74 2.52 0.20
CA MET A 102 -10.58 3.15 0.82
C MET A 102 -11.05 4.44 1.46
N ASN A 103 -10.80 4.58 2.76
CA ASN A 103 -10.93 5.83 3.47
C ASN A 103 -9.52 6.27 3.86
N TYR A 104 -9.21 7.52 3.58
CA TYR A 104 -7.91 8.08 3.92
C TYR A 104 -8.06 9.54 4.31
N LYS A 105 -7.08 10.01 5.06
CA LYS A 105 -6.81 11.42 5.32
C LYS A 105 -5.37 11.67 4.96
N ALA A 106 -5.09 12.72 4.20
CA ALA A 106 -3.75 13.07 3.76
C ALA A 106 -3.44 14.53 4.04
N ASP A 107 -2.41 14.79 4.82
CA ASP A 107 -1.92 16.12 5.16
C ASP A 107 -0.66 16.44 4.35
N LEU A 108 -0.66 17.61 3.71
CA LEU A 108 0.43 18.11 2.89
C LEU A 108 1.16 19.23 3.64
N TYR A 109 2.49 19.16 3.59
CA TYR A 109 3.39 20.11 4.24
C TYR A 109 4.45 20.59 3.25
N GLU A 110 4.89 21.83 3.43
CA GLU A 110 6.11 22.35 2.81
C GLU A 110 7.33 21.77 3.51
N TYR A 111 8.35 21.37 2.76
CA TYR A 111 9.58 20.78 3.27
C TYR A 111 10.76 21.73 3.00
N PRO A 112 11.72 21.90 3.94
CA PRO A 112 11.85 21.24 5.25
C PRO A 112 11.16 21.98 6.40
N SER A 113 10.43 23.07 6.11
CA SER A 113 9.80 23.93 7.12
C SER A 113 8.65 23.28 7.89
N GLU A 114 8.11 22.16 7.38
CA GLU A 114 6.95 21.42 7.91
C GLU A 114 5.71 22.31 8.11
N ILE A 115 5.60 23.37 7.31
CA ILE A 115 4.44 24.25 7.31
C ILE A 115 3.27 23.49 6.68
N PHE A 116 2.18 23.34 7.44
CA PHE A 116 0.95 22.75 6.93
C PHE A 116 0.38 23.58 5.79
N ILE A 117 0.09 22.92 4.68
CA ILE A 117 -0.49 23.54 3.48
C ILE A 117 -1.97 23.21 3.40
N ARG A 118 -2.31 21.92 3.45
CA ARG A 118 -3.66 21.44 3.17
C ARG A 118 -3.85 19.99 3.65
N SER A 119 -5.09 19.66 4.02
CA SER A 119 -5.55 18.28 4.21
C SER A 119 -6.52 17.88 3.08
N VAL A 120 -6.52 16.60 2.70
CA VAL A 120 -7.44 15.98 1.73
C VAL A 120 -7.89 14.63 2.26
N GLY A 121 -9.19 14.36 2.21
CA GLY A 121 -9.77 13.12 2.77
C GLY A 121 -10.63 13.40 4.00
N ASP A 122 -10.92 12.38 4.82
CA ASP A 122 -11.71 12.51 6.07
C ASP A 122 -13.08 13.19 5.91
N GLY A 123 -13.75 13.01 4.76
CA GLY A 123 -15.05 13.61 4.50
C GLY A 123 -15.11 14.64 3.37
N GLU A 124 -14.02 14.84 2.62
CA GLU A 124 -13.97 15.69 1.42
C GLU A 124 -13.78 14.95 0.07
N GLY A 125 -13.88 13.61 0.01
CA GLY A 125 -13.86 12.84 -1.23
C GLY A 125 -14.88 11.68 -1.30
N SER A 126 -15.78 11.71 -2.30
CA SER A 126 -17.01 10.90 -2.53
C SER A 126 -17.12 9.45 -1.97
N GLY A 127 -16.95 9.25 -0.67
CA GLY A 127 -16.99 7.95 0.03
C GLY A 127 -17.91 7.97 1.24
N ILE A 128 -17.94 6.88 2.02
CA ILE A 128 -18.90 6.64 3.12
C ILE A 128 -18.66 7.53 4.36
N ASN A 129 -17.95 8.65 4.23
CA ASN A 129 -18.06 9.76 5.18
C ASN A 129 -17.71 11.13 4.56
N GLY A 130 -17.69 11.22 3.22
CA GLY A 130 -17.53 12.45 2.46
C GLY A 130 -16.30 12.48 1.59
#